data_AF-A0A6H9GUH4-F1
#
_entry.id   AF-A0A6H9GUH4-F1
#
_cell.length_a   1.000
_cell.length_b   1.000
_cell.length_c   1.000
_cell.angle_alpha   90.00
_cell.angle_beta   90.00
_cell.angle_gamma   90.00
#
_symmetry.space_group_name_H-M   'P 1'
#
loop_
_entity.id
_entity.type
_entity.pdbx_description
1 polymer ?
#
loop_
_entity_poly.entity_id
_entity_poly.type
_entity_poly.pdbx_seq_one_letter_code
_entity_poly.pdbx_strand_id
1 'polypeptide(L)'
;MINNKSMAQSQKSMQVEELKQLYDQDFVLWIERTTEQIRRGEIKNLDWEHLLTEIEDLGREQRNQVESYLIQTVKHLLMYQYWLTEKGNCGRGLTDEIDNFRLELEILFQSKTLYNYGASRLDIYDKAKRSVIKKTGLSLDTFPQVCTYTFAEIIDFDFLPV
;
A
#
# COMPACT_ATOMS: atom_id res chain seq x y z
N MET A 1 2.61 26.81 50.19
CA MET A 1 1.42 26.39 49.41
C MET A 1 1.89 25.89 48.07
N ILE A 2 1.95 24.57 47.88
CA ILE A 2 2.30 23.99 46.58
C ILE A 2 1.07 24.20 45.67
N ASN A 3 1.31 24.82 44.53
CA ASN A 3 0.28 25.41 43.67
C ASN A 3 -0.42 24.32 42.85
N ASN A 4 -1.75 24.16 42.95
CA ASN A 4 -2.54 23.10 42.28
C ASN A 4 -2.32 23.01 40.75
N LYS A 5 -1.95 24.13 40.10
CA LYS A 5 -1.57 24.13 38.67
C LYS A 5 -0.34 23.27 38.37
N SER A 6 0.64 23.23 39.26
CA SER A 6 1.87 22.45 39.09
C SER A 6 1.62 20.95 39.15
N MET A 7 0.71 20.50 40.03
CA MET A 7 0.34 19.08 40.15
C MET A 7 -0.45 18.60 38.92
N ALA A 8 -1.41 19.40 38.44
CA ALA A 8 -2.18 19.07 37.25
C ALA A 8 -1.32 18.99 35.98
N GLN A 9 -0.27 19.79 35.88
CA GLN A 9 0.66 19.76 34.75
C GLN A 9 1.58 18.53 34.81
N SER A 10 2.08 18.19 36.00
CA SER A 10 2.86 16.96 36.22
C SER A 10 2.05 15.70 35.91
N GLN A 11 0.78 15.65 36.32
CA GLN A 11 -0.12 14.52 36.06
C GLN A 11 -0.36 14.32 34.56
N LYS A 12 -0.51 15.42 33.80
CA LYS A 12 -0.68 15.37 32.34
C LYS A 12 0.55 14.85 31.62
N SER A 13 1.73 15.32 32.01
CA SER A 13 3.00 14.84 31.44
C SER A 13 3.21 13.34 31.70
N MET A 14 2.84 12.84 32.89
CA MET A 14 2.91 11.41 33.17
C MET A 14 1.94 10.58 32.34
N GLN A 15 0.72 11.07 32.09
CA GLN A 15 -0.27 10.36 31.26
C GLN A 15 0.17 10.24 29.78
N VAL A 16 0.79 11.29 29.23
CA VAL A 16 1.33 11.26 27.86
C VAL A 16 2.47 10.24 27.76
N GLU A 17 3.35 10.20 28.75
CA GLU A 17 4.49 9.27 28.76
C GLU A 17 4.04 7.81 28.91
N GLU A 18 3.06 7.55 29.77
CA GLU A 18 2.44 6.22 29.87
C GLU A 18 1.80 5.81 28.55
N LEU A 19 1.11 6.74 27.88
CA LEU A 19 0.52 6.47 26.56
C LEU A 19 1.62 6.15 25.55
N LYS A 20 2.70 6.94 25.47
CA LYS A 20 3.84 6.66 24.58
C LYS A 20 4.43 5.27 24.78
N GLN A 21 4.58 4.81 26.02
CA GLN A 21 5.12 3.48 26.30
C GLN A 21 4.23 2.35 25.77
N LEU A 22 2.92 2.56 25.70
CA LEU A 22 2.00 1.57 25.15
C LEU A 22 2.20 1.37 23.65
N TYR A 23 2.71 2.36 22.91
CA TYR A 23 2.97 2.22 21.48
C TYR A 23 3.86 1.00 21.19
N ASP A 24 4.95 0.84 21.95
CA ASP A 24 5.89 -0.28 21.79
C ASP A 24 5.46 -1.55 22.54
N GLN A 25 4.75 -1.41 23.68
CA GLN A 25 4.45 -2.52 24.58
C GLN A 25 3.12 -3.22 24.26
N ASP A 26 2.11 -2.46 23.87
CA ASP A 26 0.77 -2.92 23.55
C ASP A 26 0.10 -1.94 22.59
N PHE A 27 0.49 -2.05 21.32
CA PHE A 27 0.04 -1.17 20.25
C PHE A 27 -1.49 -1.11 20.13
N VAL A 28 -2.19 -2.21 20.37
CA VAL A 28 -3.67 -2.25 20.30
C VAL A 28 -4.25 -1.39 21.43
N LEU A 29 -3.75 -1.54 22.66
CA LEU A 29 -4.18 -0.71 23.78
C LEU A 29 -3.82 0.77 23.57
N TRP A 30 -2.69 1.07 22.92
CA TRP A 30 -2.33 2.43 22.51
C TRP A 30 -3.38 3.02 21.56
N ILE A 31 -3.82 2.28 20.54
CA ILE A 31 -4.89 2.71 19.62
C ILE A 31 -6.18 2.98 20.39
N GLU A 32 -6.61 2.06 21.24
CA GLU A 32 -7.86 2.17 22.00
C GLU A 32 -7.86 3.42 22.89
N ARG A 33 -6.78 3.63 23.66
CA ARG A 33 -6.65 4.79 24.55
C ARG A 33 -6.56 6.10 23.78
N THR A 34 -5.75 6.15 22.73
CA THR A 34 -5.60 7.33 21.87
C THR A 34 -6.93 7.71 21.23
N THR A 35 -7.67 6.73 20.70
CA THR A 35 -8.99 6.95 20.08
C THR A 35 -10.01 7.46 21.10
N GLU A 36 -10.01 6.92 22.32
CA GLU A 36 -10.93 7.36 23.37
C GLU A 36 -10.63 8.81 23.82
N GLN A 37 -9.35 9.18 23.95
CA GLN A 37 -8.96 10.57 24.23
C GLN A 37 -9.43 11.53 23.12
N ILE A 38 -9.30 11.14 21.85
CA ILE A 38 -9.79 11.93 20.71
C ILE A 38 -11.31 12.09 20.79
N ARG A 39 -12.07 11.02 21.04
CA ARG A 39 -13.55 11.05 21.14
C ARG A 39 -14.03 11.96 22.27
N ARG A 40 -13.31 12.01 23.38
CA ARG A 40 -13.60 12.89 24.53
C ARG A 40 -13.13 14.32 24.36
N GLY A 41 -12.42 14.63 23.27
CA GLY A 41 -11.82 15.95 23.03
C GLY A 41 -10.63 16.25 23.95
N GLU A 42 -10.01 15.23 24.54
CA GLU A 42 -8.88 15.34 25.47
C GLU A 42 -7.54 15.54 24.75
N ILE A 43 -7.53 16.43 23.75
CA ILE A 43 -6.41 16.62 22.79
C ILE A 43 -5.08 17.11 23.41
N LYS A 44 -5.10 17.57 24.66
CA LYS A 44 -3.92 18.12 25.34
C LYS A 44 -2.94 17.05 25.82
N ASN A 45 -3.40 15.80 25.93
CA ASN A 45 -2.60 14.68 26.45
C ASN A 45 -2.42 13.57 25.41
N LEU A 46 -2.60 13.88 24.12
CA LEU A 46 -2.38 12.92 23.06
C LEU A 46 -0.88 12.70 22.83
N ASP A 47 -0.57 11.48 22.43
CA ASP A 47 0.73 11.11 21.89
C ASP A 47 0.84 11.55 20.42
N TRP A 48 1.09 12.84 20.22
CA TRP A 48 1.13 13.44 18.88
C TRP A 48 2.24 12.92 17.98
N GLU A 49 3.33 12.44 18.55
CA GLU A 49 4.48 11.95 17.81
C GLU A 49 4.14 10.64 17.10
N HIS A 50 3.70 9.63 17.85
CA HIS A 50 3.31 8.36 17.26
C HIS A 50 2.03 8.50 16.43
N LEU A 51 1.06 9.34 16.84
CA LEU A 51 -0.14 9.59 16.04
C LEU A 51 0.19 10.18 14.65
N LEU A 52 1.14 11.12 14.57
CA LEU A 52 1.57 11.68 13.29
C LEU A 52 2.24 10.60 12.43
N THR A 53 3.15 9.81 13.02
CA THR A 53 3.81 8.69 12.34
C THR A 53 2.80 7.73 11.73
N GLU A 54 1.81 7.27 12.50
CA GLU A 54 0.78 6.36 12.01
C GLU A 54 -0.05 6.96 10.87
N ILE A 55 -0.39 8.25 10.94
CA ILE A 55 -1.12 8.92 9.85
C ILE A 55 -0.28 9.00 8.57
N GLU A 56 1.00 9.33 8.70
CA GLU A 56 1.93 9.38 7.56
C GLU A 56 2.13 7.98 6.95
N ASP A 57 2.27 6.97 7.80
CA ASP A 57 2.47 5.58 7.40
C ASP A 57 1.22 4.99 6.75
N LEU A 58 0.01 5.29 7.22
CA LEU A 58 -1.22 4.90 6.54
C LEU A 58 -1.29 5.42 5.10
N GLY A 59 -0.87 6.68 4.88
CA GLY A 59 -0.81 7.26 3.54
C GLY A 59 0.30 6.67 2.67
N ARG A 60 1.43 6.28 3.28
CA ARG A 60 2.54 5.60 2.60
C ARG A 60 2.14 4.19 2.18
N GLU A 61 1.48 3.45 3.07
CA GLU A 61 1.11 2.06 2.85
C GLU A 61 0.07 1.91 1.74
N GLN A 62 -0.93 2.80 1.67
CA GLN A 62 -1.87 2.79 0.54
C GLN A 62 -1.17 3.02 -0.82
N ARG A 63 -0.14 3.87 -0.87
CA ARG A 63 0.67 4.05 -2.09
C ARG A 63 1.50 2.81 -2.40
N ASN A 64 2.09 2.17 -1.39
CA ASN A 64 2.82 0.92 -1.55
C ASN A 64 1.91 -0.20 -2.09
N GLN A 65 0.67 -0.29 -1.60
CA GLN A 65 -0.33 -1.24 -2.08
C GLN A 65 -0.66 -1.01 -3.57
N VAL A 66 -0.90 0.25 -3.97
CA VAL A 66 -1.08 0.59 -5.40
C VAL A 66 0.12 0.11 -6.24
N GLU A 67 1.35 0.38 -5.81
CA GLU A 67 2.53 -0.10 -6.55
C GLU A 67 2.59 -1.63 -6.61
N SER A 68 2.33 -2.30 -5.50
CA SER A 68 2.35 -3.75 -5.41
C SER A 68 1.36 -4.36 -6.41
N TYR A 69 0.11 -3.90 -6.40
CA TYR A 69 -0.92 -4.42 -7.30
C TYR A 69 -0.65 -4.06 -8.77
N LEU A 70 -0.13 -2.87 -9.08
CA LEU A 70 0.30 -2.54 -10.44
C LEU A 70 1.43 -3.44 -10.93
N ILE A 71 2.46 -3.65 -10.11
CA ILE A 71 3.57 -4.56 -10.44
C ILE A 71 3.05 -5.98 -10.66
N GLN A 72 2.15 -6.46 -9.79
CA GLN A 72 1.59 -7.79 -9.90
C GLN A 72 0.72 -7.93 -11.15
N THR A 73 -0.12 -6.95 -11.47
CA THR A 73 -0.92 -6.91 -12.70
C THR A 73 -0.02 -6.99 -13.93
N VAL A 74 0.99 -6.12 -14.04
CA VAL A 74 1.92 -6.12 -15.18
C VAL A 74 2.74 -7.40 -15.27
N LYS A 75 3.16 -8.00 -14.14
CA LYS A 75 3.83 -9.30 -14.15
C LYS A 75 2.97 -10.38 -14.79
N HIS A 76 1.69 -10.44 -14.45
CA HIS A 76 0.79 -11.47 -14.98
C HIS A 76 0.42 -11.19 -16.43
N LEU A 77 0.25 -9.93 -16.84
CA LEU A 77 0.07 -9.56 -18.25
C LEU A 77 1.29 -9.98 -19.10
N LEU A 78 2.50 -9.72 -18.61
CA LEU A 78 3.74 -10.15 -19.27
C LEU A 78 3.85 -11.67 -19.37
N MET A 79 3.54 -12.39 -18.30
CA MET A 79 3.52 -13.86 -18.33
C MET A 79 2.47 -14.39 -19.31
N TYR A 80 1.28 -13.79 -19.33
CA TYR A 80 0.21 -14.19 -20.23
C TYR A 80 0.58 -13.97 -21.71
N GLN A 81 1.26 -12.87 -22.02
CA GLN A 81 1.69 -12.54 -23.38
C GLN A 81 2.88 -13.38 -23.83
N TYR A 82 3.90 -13.53 -22.99
CA TYR A 82 5.21 -14.04 -23.44
C TYR A 82 5.54 -15.46 -22.95
N TRP A 83 4.89 -15.98 -21.90
CA TRP A 83 5.13 -17.34 -21.40
C TRP A 83 4.31 -18.39 -22.14
N LEU A 84 4.44 -18.39 -23.47
CA LEU A 84 3.60 -19.17 -24.38
C LEU A 84 3.66 -20.68 -24.11
N THR A 85 4.80 -21.19 -23.63
CA THR A 85 4.98 -22.61 -23.30
C THR A 85 4.06 -23.10 -22.18
N GLU A 86 3.71 -22.23 -21.23
CA GLU A 86 2.88 -22.57 -20.07
C GLU A 86 1.46 -22.02 -20.17
N LYS A 87 1.13 -21.26 -21.23
CA LYS A 87 -0.16 -20.59 -21.40
C LYS A 87 -1.35 -21.55 -21.33
N GLY A 88 -1.21 -22.78 -21.84
CA GLY A 88 -2.25 -23.82 -21.74
C GLY A 88 -2.49 -24.34 -20.32
N ASN A 89 -1.46 -24.34 -19.47
CA ASN A 89 -1.51 -24.88 -18.11
C ASN A 89 -1.93 -23.84 -17.08
N CYS A 90 -1.32 -22.65 -17.14
CA CYS A 90 -1.51 -21.61 -16.12
C CYS A 90 -2.28 -20.39 -16.62
N GLY A 91 -2.60 -20.29 -17.91
CA GLY A 91 -3.21 -19.09 -18.50
C GLY A 91 -4.49 -18.63 -17.81
N ARG A 92 -5.40 -19.55 -17.45
CA ARG A 92 -6.62 -19.21 -16.70
C ARG A 92 -6.30 -18.60 -15.34
N GLY A 93 -5.41 -19.24 -14.57
CA GLY A 93 -5.00 -18.73 -13.26
C GLY A 93 -4.25 -17.39 -13.36
N LEU A 94 -3.51 -17.15 -14.45
CA LEU A 94 -2.91 -15.83 -14.69
C LEU A 94 -3.98 -14.77 -14.94
N THR A 95 -5.02 -15.07 -15.72
CA THR A 95 -6.14 -14.15 -15.96
C THR A 95 -6.94 -13.89 -14.68
N ASP A 96 -7.25 -14.92 -13.90
CA ASP A 96 -7.95 -14.78 -12.62
C ASP A 96 -7.17 -13.87 -11.65
N GLU A 97 -5.84 -14.02 -11.57
CA GLU A 97 -4.98 -13.16 -10.76
C GLU A 97 -4.92 -11.71 -11.29
N ILE A 98 -4.91 -11.51 -12.61
CA ILE A 98 -4.99 -10.16 -13.20
C ILE A 98 -6.26 -9.45 -12.72
N ASP A 99 -7.41 -10.12 -12.80
CA ASP A 99 -8.69 -9.53 -12.39
C ASP A 99 -8.73 -9.27 -10.88
N ASN A 100 -8.16 -10.17 -10.06
CA ASN A 100 -8.03 -9.94 -8.62
C ASN A 100 -7.22 -8.68 -8.31
N PHE A 101 -6.07 -8.47 -8.96
CA PHE A 101 -5.26 -7.26 -8.73
C PHE A 101 -5.93 -6.00 -9.26
N ARG A 102 -6.67 -6.08 -10.38
CA ARG A 102 -7.46 -4.96 -10.91
C ARG A 102 -8.59 -4.58 -9.96
N LEU A 103 -9.23 -5.55 -9.31
CA LEU A 103 -10.26 -5.29 -8.30
C LEU A 103 -9.69 -4.53 -7.09
N GLU A 104 -8.54 -4.97 -6.58
CA GLU A 104 -7.86 -4.25 -5.47
C GLU A 104 -7.46 -2.82 -5.88
N LEU A 105 -6.99 -2.64 -7.11
CA LEU A 105 -6.70 -1.31 -7.67
C LEU A 105 -7.97 -0.47 -7.81
N GLU A 106 -9.08 -1.03 -8.28
CA GLU A 106 -10.37 -0.34 -8.39
C GLU A 106 -10.82 0.21 -7.03
N ILE A 107 -10.71 -0.61 -5.97
CA ILE A 107 -11.04 -0.21 -4.59
C ILE A 107 -10.15 0.96 -4.14
N LEU A 108 -8.83 0.84 -4.32
CA LEU A 108 -7.88 1.91 -3.95
C LEU A 108 -8.11 3.20 -4.77
N PHE A 109 -8.48 3.07 -6.04
CA PHE A 109 -8.68 4.19 -6.96
C PHE A 109 -10.02 4.91 -6.79
N GLN A 110 -10.89 4.47 -5.87
CA GLN A 110 -11.93 5.34 -5.31
C GLN A 110 -11.33 6.65 -4.75
N SER A 111 -10.06 6.63 -4.32
CA SER A 111 -9.25 7.82 -4.08
C SER A 111 -8.62 8.34 -5.37
N LYS A 112 -9.05 9.52 -5.82
CA LYS A 112 -8.43 10.23 -6.96
C LYS A 112 -6.94 10.49 -6.77
N THR A 113 -6.48 10.67 -5.53
CA THR A 113 -5.07 10.86 -5.21
C THR A 113 -4.27 9.59 -5.49
N LEU A 114 -4.81 8.41 -5.12
CA LEU A 114 -4.17 7.12 -5.41
C LEU A 114 -4.23 6.78 -6.89
N TYR A 115 -5.33 7.09 -7.57
CA TYR A 115 -5.43 6.94 -9.03
C TYR A 115 -4.33 7.74 -9.75
N ASN A 116 -4.22 9.03 -9.44
CA ASN A 116 -3.19 9.90 -10.03
C ASN A 116 -1.78 9.43 -9.67
N TYR A 117 -1.59 8.93 -8.44
CA TYR A 117 -0.32 8.33 -8.03
C TYR A 117 0.00 7.13 -8.95
N GLY A 118 -0.88 6.14 -9.04
CA GLY A 118 -0.70 4.95 -9.89
C GLY A 118 -0.41 5.31 -11.35
N ALA A 119 -1.18 6.25 -11.91
CA ALA A 119 -1.01 6.73 -13.29
C ALA A 119 0.38 7.35 -13.56
N SER A 120 1.04 7.88 -12.52
CA SER A 120 2.39 8.45 -12.63
C SER A 120 3.53 7.42 -12.52
N ARG A 121 3.25 6.17 -12.08
CA ARG A 121 4.27 5.15 -11.79
C ARG A 121 4.61 4.29 -13.01
N LEU A 122 5.11 4.91 -14.07
CA LEU A 122 5.55 4.19 -15.29
C LEU A 122 6.75 3.25 -15.05
N ASP A 123 7.49 3.44 -13.94
CA ASP A 123 8.65 2.64 -13.54
C ASP A 123 8.30 1.22 -13.06
N ILE A 124 7.01 0.91 -12.83
CA ILE A 124 6.56 -0.42 -12.38
C ILE A 124 6.85 -1.52 -13.40
N TYR A 125 6.95 -1.18 -14.68
CA TYR A 125 7.25 -2.13 -15.75
C TYR A 125 8.60 -2.83 -15.55
N ASP A 126 9.67 -2.08 -15.27
CA ASP A 126 11.00 -2.68 -15.11
C ASP A 126 11.07 -3.57 -13.86
N LYS A 127 10.34 -3.21 -12.80
CA LYS A 127 10.20 -4.07 -11.61
C LYS A 127 9.49 -5.37 -11.97
N ALA A 128 8.39 -5.29 -12.72
CA ALA A 128 7.62 -6.45 -13.17
C ALA A 128 8.45 -7.36 -14.10
N LYS A 129 9.06 -6.79 -15.15
CA LYS A 129 9.92 -7.50 -16.13
C LYS A 129 11.02 -8.30 -15.44
N ARG A 130 11.76 -7.70 -14.50
CA ARG A 130 12.80 -8.42 -13.72
C ARG A 130 12.23 -9.61 -12.97
N SER A 131 11.05 -9.47 -12.36
CA SER A 131 10.41 -10.56 -11.64
C SER A 131 9.94 -11.68 -12.57
N VAL A 132 9.43 -11.36 -13.76
CA VAL A 132 8.97 -12.35 -14.75
C VAL A 132 10.14 -13.13 -15.31
N ILE A 133 11.25 -12.48 -15.68
CA ILE A 133 12.48 -13.15 -16.15
C ILE A 133 12.96 -14.15 -15.09
N LYS A 134 13.02 -13.74 -13.82
CA LYS A 134 13.43 -14.63 -12.72
C LYS A 134 12.48 -15.83 -12.54
N LYS A 135 11.17 -15.63 -12.72
CA LYS A 135 10.15 -16.68 -12.54
C LYS A 135 10.08 -17.66 -13.70
N THR A 136 10.22 -17.17 -14.93
CA THR A 136 9.96 -17.93 -16.17
C THR A 136 11.23 -18.46 -16.84
N GLY A 137 12.38 -17.84 -16.59
CA GLY A 137 13.64 -18.15 -17.27
C GLY A 137 13.72 -17.66 -18.73
N LEU A 138 12.74 -16.87 -19.20
CA LEU A 138 12.75 -16.28 -20.54
C LEU A 138 13.89 -15.26 -20.71
N SER A 139 14.39 -15.12 -21.94
CA SER A 139 15.43 -14.13 -22.26
C SER A 139 14.94 -12.71 -22.06
N LEU A 140 15.84 -11.79 -21.72
CA LEU A 140 15.55 -10.36 -21.67
C LEU A 140 15.01 -9.85 -23.01
N ASP A 141 15.52 -10.37 -24.13
CA ASP A 141 15.15 -9.96 -25.49
C ASP A 141 13.74 -10.39 -25.88
N THR A 142 13.11 -11.27 -25.10
CA THR A 142 11.70 -11.66 -25.29
C THR A 142 10.76 -10.50 -24.95
N PHE A 143 11.17 -9.58 -24.09
CA PHE A 143 10.34 -8.50 -23.58
C PHE A 143 10.72 -7.16 -24.24
N PRO A 144 9.74 -6.30 -24.56
CA PRO A 144 10.02 -4.94 -24.98
C PRO A 144 10.93 -4.18 -24.00
N GLN A 145 11.76 -3.29 -24.52
CA GLN A 145 12.63 -2.47 -23.66
C GLN A 145 11.81 -1.47 -22.83
N VAL A 146 10.74 -0.93 -23.41
CA VAL A 146 9.79 0.00 -22.78
C VAL A 146 8.43 -0.67 -22.62
N CYS A 147 7.67 -0.26 -21.59
CA CYS A 147 6.31 -0.75 -21.38
C CYS A 147 5.44 -0.47 -22.60
N THR A 148 4.84 -1.50 -23.16
CA THR A 148 3.88 -1.38 -24.28
C THR A 148 2.45 -1.19 -23.80
N TYR A 149 2.18 -1.43 -22.52
CA TYR A 149 0.86 -1.23 -21.93
C TYR A 149 0.74 0.21 -21.42
N THR A 150 -0.37 0.85 -21.77
CA THR A 150 -0.81 2.10 -21.17
C THR A 150 -1.37 1.85 -19.77
N PHE A 151 -1.43 2.90 -18.93
CA PHE A 151 -2.05 2.78 -17.61
C PHE A 151 -3.52 2.34 -17.71
N ALA A 152 -4.25 2.82 -18.72
CA ALA A 152 -5.64 2.43 -18.96
C ALA A 152 -5.76 0.92 -19.22
N GLU A 153 -4.91 0.35 -20.07
CA GLU A 153 -4.91 -1.09 -20.36
C GLU A 153 -4.54 -1.94 -19.13
N ILE A 154 -3.61 -1.46 -18.29
CA ILE A 154 -3.21 -2.18 -17.07
C ILE A 154 -4.41 -2.37 -16.14
N ILE A 155 -5.28 -1.36 -16.00
CA ILE A 155 -6.40 -1.38 -15.07
C ILE A 155 -7.74 -1.81 -15.70
N ASP A 156 -7.77 -2.03 -17.00
CA ASP A 156 -8.97 -2.37 -17.76
C ASP A 156 -9.26 -3.88 -17.71
N PHE A 157 -10.36 -4.28 -17.05
CA PHE A 157 -10.79 -5.68 -16.94
C PHE A 157 -11.00 -6.37 -18.28
N ASP A 158 -11.36 -5.63 -19.35
CA ASP A 158 -11.60 -6.21 -20.67
C ASP A 158 -10.30 -6.33 -21.50
N PHE A 159 -9.17 -5.80 -21.00
CA PHE A 159 -7.89 -5.86 -21.69
C PHE A 159 -7.10 -7.13 -21.33
N LEU A 160 -6.72 -7.89 -22.36
CA LEU A 160 -5.67 -8.91 -22.31
C LEU A 160 -4.73 -8.76 -23.52
N PRO A 161 -3.41 -8.81 -23.31
CA PRO A 161 -2.46 -8.68 -24.41
C PRO A 161 -2.43 -9.95 -25.28
N VAL A 162 -2.28 -9.73 -26.59
CA VAL A 162 -2.20 -10.78 -27.61
C VAL A 162 -0.75 -11.19 -27.85
#